data_AF-A0A1Q5JPQ6-F1
#
_entry.id   AF-A0A1Q5JPQ6-F1
#
_cell.length_a   1.000
_cell.length_b   1.000
_cell.length_c   1.000
_cell.angle_alpha   90.00
_cell.angle_beta   90.00
_cell.angle_gamma   90.00
#
_symmetry.space_group_name_H-M   'P 1'
#
loop_
_entity.id
_entity.type
_entity.pdbx_description
1 polymer ?
#
loop_
_entity_poly.entity_id
_entity_poly.type
_entity_poly.pdbx_seq_one_letter_code
_entity_poly.pdbx_strand_id
1 'polypeptide(L)'
;MTTSSSERGVSLGMPQLPAPAYPDDVRARLETDARDVIARYPDSRSALLPLLHLVQSEEGHVTRTGMQFCADMLDLTTAEVTAVATFYTMYRRKPSGDYQVGVCTNTLCAVMGGDAIFETLQEHLGVGNGETTDDGKVTLEHIECNAACDFAPVVMVNWEFFDNQTPGSAKHLVDDLRAGRPVQPTRGARLCTFKETARILAGFPDERPGAVEEGGSAGPASLVGLRLARGEAAPARVVHPRGGPHGDPQDRVHQPSPAEHLSSHDAPQDTSASDPAHPAGPTAEEGE
;
A
#
# COMPACT_ATOMS: atom_id res chain seq x y z
N MET A 1 29.69 -23.13 -49.00
CA MET A 1 29.44 -23.62 -47.63
C MET A 1 29.22 -22.42 -46.75
N THR A 2 28.13 -22.48 -46.01
CA THR A 2 27.38 -21.41 -45.33
C THR A 2 28.09 -20.82 -44.12
N THR A 3 28.25 -19.50 -44.08
CA THR A 3 28.43 -18.73 -42.84
C THR A 3 27.06 -18.21 -42.42
N SER A 4 26.40 -18.93 -41.52
CA SER A 4 25.17 -18.47 -40.86
C SER A 4 25.57 -17.59 -39.69
N SER A 5 25.46 -16.27 -39.86
CA SER A 5 25.44 -15.33 -38.74
C SER A 5 23.98 -15.17 -38.32
N SER A 6 23.63 -15.72 -37.16
CA SER A 6 22.34 -15.50 -36.52
C SER A 6 22.38 -14.16 -35.80
N GLU A 7 22.05 -13.08 -36.51
CA GLU A 7 21.67 -11.82 -35.88
C GLU A 7 20.28 -12.00 -35.26
N ARG A 8 20.23 -12.58 -34.05
CA ARG A 8 19.07 -12.41 -33.18
C ARG A 8 19.07 -10.97 -32.70
N GLY A 9 18.44 -10.10 -33.49
CA GLY A 9 18.16 -8.73 -33.09
C GLY A 9 17.44 -8.74 -31.75
N VAL A 10 18.06 -8.14 -30.73
CA VAL A 10 17.36 -7.74 -29.51
C VAL A 10 16.37 -6.66 -29.96
N SER A 11 15.11 -7.03 -30.13
CA SER A 11 14.04 -6.05 -30.23
C SER A 11 13.98 -5.36 -28.87
N LEU A 12 14.59 -4.17 -28.78
CA LEU A 12 14.29 -3.21 -27.73
C LEU A 12 12.82 -2.84 -27.97
N GLY A 13 11.90 -3.60 -27.35
CA GLY A 13 10.46 -3.54 -27.60
C GLY A 13 9.94 -2.13 -27.39
N MET A 14 10.03 -1.30 -28.42
CA MET A 14 9.51 0.05 -28.40
C MET A 14 7.99 -0.09 -28.26
N PRO A 15 7.38 0.53 -27.24
CA PRO A 15 5.95 0.41 -27.03
C PRO A 15 5.24 0.89 -28.29
N GLN A 16 4.50 -0.01 -28.94
CA GLN A 16 3.83 0.27 -30.20
C GLN A 16 2.84 1.41 -29.98
N LEU A 17 3.05 2.54 -30.64
CA LEU A 17 2.18 3.71 -30.57
C LEU A 17 1.31 3.75 -31.84
N PRO A 18 0.03 4.12 -31.75
CA PRO A 18 -0.70 4.48 -30.53
C PRO A 18 -1.10 3.26 -29.68
N ALA A 19 -1.52 3.50 -28.43
CA ALA A 19 -2.15 2.45 -27.61
C ALA A 19 -3.46 1.98 -28.29
N PRO A 20 -3.84 0.70 -28.16
CA PRO A 20 -5.14 0.25 -28.66
C PRO A 20 -6.27 1.02 -27.96
N ALA A 21 -7.37 1.28 -28.66
CA ALA A 21 -8.55 1.90 -28.04
C ALA A 21 -9.35 0.86 -27.25
N TYR A 22 -10.08 1.31 -26.22
CA TYR A 22 -11.13 0.48 -25.61
C TYR A 22 -12.21 0.13 -26.65
N PRO A 23 -12.86 -1.04 -26.52
CA PRO A 23 -14.13 -1.29 -27.20
C PRO A 23 -15.14 -0.16 -26.95
N ASP A 24 -15.98 0.16 -27.94
CA ASP A 24 -16.86 1.33 -27.88
C ASP A 24 -17.83 1.30 -26.68
N ASP A 25 -18.32 0.13 -26.31
CA ASP A 25 -19.21 -0.07 -25.16
C ASP A 25 -18.50 0.16 -23.82
N VAL A 26 -17.25 -0.31 -23.71
CA VAL A 26 -16.39 -0.09 -22.53
C VAL A 26 -16.05 1.38 -22.41
N ARG A 27 -15.64 2.02 -23.51
CA ARG A 27 -15.34 3.45 -23.55
C ARG A 27 -16.55 4.27 -23.13
N ALA A 28 -17.73 4.03 -23.69
CA ALA A 28 -18.94 4.78 -23.36
C ALA A 28 -19.33 4.69 -21.87
N ARG A 29 -19.18 3.50 -21.26
CA ARG A 29 -19.40 3.30 -19.82
C ARG A 29 -18.37 4.09 -19.00
N LEU A 30 -17.08 3.96 -19.31
CA LEU A 30 -16.02 4.67 -18.60
C LEU A 30 -16.13 6.19 -18.76
N GLU A 31 -16.54 6.72 -19.92
CA GLU A 31 -16.75 8.16 -20.12
C GLU A 31 -17.87 8.71 -19.24
N THR A 32 -18.91 7.91 -18.98
CA THR A 32 -20.00 8.31 -18.10
C THR A 32 -19.51 8.38 -16.66
N ASP A 33 -18.88 7.31 -16.16
CA ASP A 33 -18.30 7.26 -14.81
C ASP A 33 -17.22 8.35 -14.62
N ALA A 34 -16.38 8.58 -15.65
CA ALA A 34 -15.34 9.59 -15.61
C ALA A 34 -15.90 11.01 -15.48
N ARG A 35 -16.99 11.33 -16.18
CA ARG A 35 -17.67 12.62 -16.05
C ARG A 35 -18.20 12.84 -14.63
N ASP A 36 -18.74 11.80 -13.99
CA ASP A 36 -19.21 11.88 -12.61
C ASP A 36 -18.07 12.08 -11.60
N VAL A 37 -16.89 11.49 -11.86
CA VAL A 37 -15.69 11.72 -11.04
C VAL A 37 -15.16 13.14 -11.25
N ILE A 38 -15.02 13.59 -12.49
CA ILE A 38 -14.52 14.93 -12.84
C ILE A 38 -15.38 16.03 -12.22
N ALA A 39 -16.71 15.86 -12.23
CA ALA A 39 -17.66 16.83 -11.69
C ALA A 39 -17.51 17.11 -10.18
N ARG A 40 -16.77 16.27 -9.45
CA ARG A 40 -16.50 16.44 -8.01
C ARG A 40 -15.40 17.48 -7.71
N TYR A 41 -14.66 17.89 -8.73
CA TYR A 41 -13.51 18.77 -8.58
C TYR A 41 -13.73 20.08 -9.34
N PRO A 42 -13.26 21.22 -8.79
CA PRO A 42 -13.29 22.49 -9.51
C PRO A 42 -12.29 22.53 -10.67
N ASP A 43 -11.18 21.79 -10.55
CA ASP A 43 -10.17 21.60 -11.59
C ASP A 43 -10.18 20.13 -12.04
N SER A 44 -10.40 19.89 -13.34
CA SER A 44 -10.48 18.54 -13.91
C SER A 44 -9.19 17.74 -13.67
N ARG A 45 -8.01 18.39 -13.64
CA ARG A 45 -6.73 17.73 -13.39
C ARG A 45 -6.71 16.99 -12.04
N SER A 46 -7.47 17.47 -11.05
CA SER A 46 -7.56 16.84 -9.73
C SER A 46 -8.27 15.46 -9.76
N ALA A 47 -9.03 15.18 -10.82
CA ALA A 47 -9.68 13.89 -11.03
C ALA A 47 -8.73 12.80 -11.55
N LEU A 48 -7.46 13.10 -11.84
CA LEU A 48 -6.53 12.12 -12.42
C LEU A 48 -6.34 10.88 -11.53
N LEU A 49 -6.19 11.06 -10.22
CA LEU A 49 -5.99 9.93 -9.30
C LEU A 49 -7.20 8.98 -9.29
N PRO A 50 -8.43 9.43 -9.03
CA PRO A 50 -9.59 8.55 -9.09
C PRO A 50 -9.86 7.99 -10.51
N LEU A 51 -9.53 8.70 -11.58
CA LEU A 51 -9.64 8.16 -12.94
C LEU A 51 -8.65 7.01 -13.22
N LEU A 52 -7.45 7.07 -12.65
CA LEU A 52 -6.49 5.96 -12.72
C LEU A 52 -7.02 4.72 -11.97
N HIS A 53 -7.71 4.92 -10.84
CA HIS A 53 -8.43 3.84 -10.16
C HIS A 53 -9.61 3.33 -11.00
N LEU A 54 -10.33 4.21 -11.70
CA LEU A 54 -11.46 3.83 -12.56
C LEU A 54 -11.00 2.91 -13.71
N VAL A 55 -9.96 3.27 -14.46
CA VAL A 55 -9.44 2.41 -15.53
C VAL A 55 -8.82 1.11 -14.98
N GLN A 56 -8.19 1.18 -13.81
CA GLN A 56 -7.72 -0.02 -13.09
C GLN A 56 -8.87 -0.94 -12.69
N SER A 57 -10.06 -0.40 -12.39
CA SER A 57 -11.25 -1.21 -12.10
C SER A 57 -11.76 -1.98 -13.31
N GLU A 58 -11.51 -1.49 -14.52
CA GLU A 58 -11.91 -2.15 -15.77
C GLU A 58 -10.96 -3.30 -16.13
N GLU A 59 -9.65 -3.11 -15.97
CA GLU A 59 -8.63 -4.03 -16.50
C GLU A 59 -7.78 -4.73 -15.41
N GLY A 60 -8.00 -4.43 -14.13
CA GLY A 60 -7.20 -4.93 -13.01
C GLY A 60 -5.80 -4.30 -12.90
N HIS A 61 -5.46 -3.39 -13.81
CA HIS A 61 -4.22 -2.61 -13.83
C HIS A 61 -4.39 -1.42 -14.79
N VAL A 62 -3.57 -0.39 -14.62
CA VAL A 62 -3.51 0.79 -15.50
C VAL A 62 -2.72 0.44 -16.77
N THR A 63 -3.44 0.13 -17.84
CA THR A 63 -2.87 -0.10 -19.16
C THR A 63 -2.52 1.20 -19.88
N ARG A 64 -1.80 1.09 -21.01
CA ARG A 64 -1.57 2.25 -21.89
C ARG A 64 -2.88 2.80 -22.47
N THR A 65 -3.88 1.95 -22.68
CA THR A 65 -5.22 2.34 -23.13
C THR A 65 -5.92 3.16 -22.05
N GLY A 66 -5.86 2.71 -20.78
CA GLY A 66 -6.37 3.46 -19.64
C GLY A 66 -5.67 4.80 -19.43
N MET A 67 -4.35 4.86 -19.61
CA MET A 67 -3.60 6.13 -19.54
C MET A 67 -3.99 7.10 -20.66
N GLN A 68 -4.16 6.60 -21.89
CA GLN A 68 -4.64 7.42 -23.00
C GLN A 68 -6.07 7.93 -22.75
N PHE A 69 -6.95 7.08 -22.23
CA PHE A 69 -8.30 7.48 -21.84
C PHE A 69 -8.30 8.61 -20.80
N CYS A 70 -7.48 8.50 -19.74
CA CYS A 70 -7.37 9.56 -18.73
C CYS A 70 -6.81 10.87 -19.32
N ALA A 71 -5.84 10.76 -20.24
CA ALA A 71 -5.27 11.90 -20.95
C ALA A 71 -6.36 12.63 -21.78
N ASP A 72 -7.14 11.88 -22.56
CA ASP A 72 -8.25 12.40 -23.37
C ASP A 72 -9.31 13.09 -22.50
N MET A 73 -9.71 12.47 -21.39
CA MET A 73 -10.78 12.98 -20.51
C MET A 73 -10.41 14.27 -19.76
N LEU A 74 -9.12 14.49 -19.52
CA LEU A 74 -8.62 15.59 -18.69
C LEU A 74 -7.87 16.68 -19.45
N ASP A 75 -7.76 16.56 -20.79
CA ASP A 75 -6.91 17.42 -21.63
C ASP A 75 -5.45 17.45 -21.12
N LEU A 76 -4.92 16.26 -20.80
CA LEU A 76 -3.54 16.06 -20.36
C LEU A 76 -2.74 15.32 -21.41
N THR A 77 -1.41 15.41 -21.32
CA THR A 77 -0.54 14.53 -22.11
C THR A 77 -0.46 13.14 -21.49
N THR A 78 -0.27 12.11 -22.32
CA THR A 78 0.01 10.75 -21.84
C THR A 78 1.28 10.68 -21.00
N ALA A 79 2.24 11.58 -21.22
CA ALA A 79 3.45 11.69 -20.42
C ALA A 79 3.15 12.12 -18.97
N GLU A 80 2.27 13.11 -18.79
CA GLU A 80 1.84 13.54 -17.45
C GLU A 80 1.08 12.44 -16.72
N VAL A 81 0.16 11.75 -17.41
CA VAL A 81 -0.57 10.60 -16.84
C VAL A 81 0.39 9.47 -16.46
N THR A 82 1.36 9.16 -17.34
CA THR A 82 2.38 8.13 -17.08
C THR A 82 3.23 8.50 -15.86
N ALA A 83 3.63 9.76 -15.71
CA ALA A 83 4.38 10.22 -14.55
C ALA A 83 3.62 9.93 -13.26
N VAL A 84 2.33 10.28 -13.18
CA VAL A 84 1.49 10.01 -12.00
C VAL A 84 1.28 8.51 -11.76
N ALA A 85 0.97 7.75 -12.81
CA ALA A 85 0.74 6.31 -12.71
C ALA A 85 2.00 5.51 -12.33
N THR A 86 3.19 6.07 -12.55
CA THR A 86 4.47 5.47 -12.13
C THR A 86 4.95 5.96 -10.77
N PHE A 87 4.47 7.12 -10.33
CA PHE A 87 4.86 7.72 -9.05
C PHE A 87 4.15 7.05 -7.86
N TYR A 88 2.83 6.82 -7.97
CA TYR A 88 2.06 6.19 -6.91
C TYR A 88 2.05 4.66 -7.07
N THR A 89 2.42 3.94 -6.01
CA THR A 89 2.51 2.47 -5.98
C THR A 89 1.14 1.76 -6.07
N MET A 90 0.06 2.47 -5.72
CA MET A 90 -1.32 1.97 -5.77
C MET A 90 -1.84 1.68 -7.19
N TYR A 91 -1.18 2.21 -8.21
CA TYR A 91 -1.50 1.94 -9.61
C TYR A 91 -0.66 0.80 -10.15
N ARG A 92 -1.30 -0.35 -10.37
CA ARG A 92 -0.66 -1.50 -10.99
C ARG A 92 -0.45 -1.22 -12.45
N ARG A 93 0.76 -1.45 -12.96
CA ARG A 93 1.09 -1.30 -14.39
C ARG A 93 1.29 -2.64 -15.10
N LYS A 94 1.16 -3.74 -14.37
CA LYS A 94 1.21 -5.12 -14.85
C LYS A 94 -0.08 -5.83 -14.43
N PRO A 95 -0.53 -6.86 -15.16
CA PRO A 95 -1.64 -7.69 -14.73
C PRO A 95 -1.45 -8.16 -13.29
N SER A 96 -2.54 -8.15 -12.53
CA SER A 96 -2.56 -8.44 -11.12
C SER A 96 -3.71 -9.41 -10.81
N GLY A 97 -3.58 -10.19 -9.75
CA GLY A 97 -4.59 -11.16 -9.34
C GLY A 97 -5.79 -10.52 -8.67
N ASP A 98 -6.81 -11.33 -8.40
CA ASP A 98 -8.04 -10.91 -7.72
C ASP A 98 -7.76 -10.29 -6.33
N TYR A 99 -6.69 -10.72 -5.66
CA TYR A 99 -6.30 -10.29 -4.32
C TYR A 99 -4.85 -9.82 -4.27
N GLN A 100 -4.66 -8.54 -3.98
CA GLN A 100 -3.35 -7.95 -3.64
C GLN A 100 -3.08 -8.22 -2.17
N VAL A 101 -2.19 -9.19 -1.89
CA VAL A 101 -1.79 -9.57 -0.53
C VAL A 101 -0.47 -8.88 -0.22
N GLY A 102 -0.54 -7.80 0.56
CA GLY A 102 0.61 -7.01 0.95
C GLY A 102 1.03 -7.29 2.39
N VAL A 103 2.31 -7.61 2.62
CA VAL A 103 2.85 -7.83 3.98
C VAL A 103 3.66 -6.62 4.42
N CYS A 104 3.29 -6.01 5.54
CA CYS A 104 4.06 -4.91 6.11
C CYS A 104 5.35 -5.47 6.75
N THR A 105 6.47 -4.91 6.34
CA THR A 105 7.83 -5.28 6.77
C THR A 105 8.61 -4.08 7.26
N ASN A 106 7.95 -2.92 7.42
CA ASN A 106 8.60 -1.78 8.06
C ASN A 106 8.89 -2.08 9.54
N THR A 107 9.78 -1.31 10.15
CA THR A 107 10.51 -1.61 11.40
C THR A 107 9.73 -2.40 12.45
N LEU A 108 8.54 -1.93 12.87
CA LEU A 108 7.79 -2.61 13.92
C LEU A 108 7.24 -3.96 13.45
N CYS A 109 6.68 -4.03 12.24
CA CYS A 109 6.17 -5.30 11.72
C CYS A 109 7.32 -6.28 11.47
N ALA A 110 8.46 -5.84 10.93
CA ALA A 110 9.66 -6.66 10.80
C ALA A 110 10.07 -7.30 12.14
N VAL A 111 10.22 -6.48 13.19
CA VAL A 111 10.56 -6.95 14.55
C VAL A 111 9.53 -7.96 15.09
N MET A 112 8.25 -7.77 14.76
CA MET A 112 7.16 -8.64 15.20
C MET A 112 6.98 -9.90 14.33
N GLY A 113 7.74 -10.05 13.23
CA GLY A 113 7.71 -11.23 12.36
C GLY A 113 7.13 -11.02 10.96
N GLY A 114 6.99 -9.78 10.50
CA GLY A 114 6.52 -9.42 9.14
C GLY A 114 7.41 -10.00 8.04
N ASP A 115 8.74 -9.94 8.19
CA ASP A 115 9.68 -10.52 7.22
C ASP A 115 9.48 -12.04 7.11
N ALA A 116 9.34 -12.72 8.26
CA ALA A 116 9.09 -14.15 8.31
C ALA A 116 7.75 -14.53 7.66
N ILE A 117 6.71 -13.69 7.79
CA ILE A 117 5.44 -13.89 7.09
C ILE A 117 5.64 -13.76 5.58
N PHE A 118 6.33 -12.72 5.12
CA PHE A 118 6.56 -12.49 3.70
C PHE A 118 7.33 -13.65 3.06
N GLU A 119 8.47 -14.05 3.64
CA GLU A 119 9.27 -15.21 3.18
C GLU A 119 8.43 -16.49 3.13
N THR A 120 7.66 -16.74 4.20
CA THR A 120 6.78 -17.91 4.29
C THR A 120 5.74 -17.95 3.17
N LEU A 121 5.17 -16.80 2.80
CA LEU A 121 4.20 -16.70 1.71
C LEU A 121 4.86 -16.85 0.35
N GLN A 122 6.07 -16.30 0.14
CA GLN A 122 6.82 -16.49 -1.10
C GLN A 122 7.07 -17.98 -1.37
N GLU A 123 7.55 -18.72 -0.37
CA GLU A 123 7.78 -20.16 -0.48
C GLU A 123 6.49 -20.95 -0.73
N HIS A 124 5.41 -20.59 -0.02
CA HIS A 124 4.13 -21.30 -0.10
C HIS A 124 3.41 -21.09 -1.43
N LEU A 125 3.45 -19.87 -1.95
CA LEU A 125 2.78 -19.50 -3.20
C LEU A 125 3.67 -19.73 -4.43
N GLY A 126 4.99 -19.84 -4.24
CA GLY A 126 5.96 -19.98 -5.33
C GLY A 126 6.12 -18.71 -6.16
N VAL A 127 5.91 -17.53 -5.57
CA VAL A 127 5.95 -16.23 -6.26
C VAL A 127 6.87 -15.24 -5.54
N GLY A 128 7.49 -14.35 -6.31
CA GLY A 128 8.29 -13.22 -5.84
C GLY A 128 7.47 -11.99 -5.44
N ASN A 129 8.18 -10.93 -5.05
CA ASN A 129 7.56 -9.62 -4.77
C ASN A 129 6.96 -9.00 -6.05
N GLY A 130 5.67 -8.66 -6.01
CA GLY A 130 4.91 -8.11 -7.12
C GLY A 130 4.54 -9.14 -8.20
N GLU A 131 4.76 -10.42 -7.93
CA GLU A 131 4.39 -11.53 -8.82
C GLU A 131 3.03 -12.11 -8.42
N THR A 132 2.38 -12.76 -9.38
CA THR A 132 1.03 -13.30 -9.24
C THR A 132 1.06 -14.81 -9.42
N THR A 133 0.27 -15.53 -8.62
CA THR A 133 0.12 -16.98 -8.70
C THR A 133 -0.43 -17.42 -10.06
N ASP A 134 -0.09 -18.63 -10.49
CA ASP A 134 -0.50 -19.19 -11.80
C ASP A 134 -2.02 -19.28 -11.99
N ASP A 135 -2.78 -19.36 -10.90
CA ASP A 135 -4.25 -19.36 -10.90
C ASP A 135 -4.85 -17.94 -11.03
N GLY A 136 -4.02 -16.90 -11.08
CA GLY A 136 -4.42 -15.50 -11.20
C GLY A 136 -5.11 -14.95 -9.95
N LYS A 137 -5.01 -15.61 -8.79
CA LYS A 137 -5.75 -15.22 -7.59
C LYS A 137 -5.00 -14.24 -6.69
N VAL A 138 -3.73 -14.50 -6.40
CA VAL A 138 -2.97 -13.73 -5.41
C VAL A 138 -1.78 -13.07 -6.08
N THR A 139 -1.67 -11.75 -5.93
CA THR A 139 -0.41 -11.03 -6.13
C THR A 139 0.19 -10.75 -4.77
N LEU A 140 1.42 -11.21 -4.53
CA LEU A 140 2.12 -11.01 -3.26
C LEU A 140 2.99 -9.76 -3.35
N GLU A 141 2.84 -8.84 -2.39
CA GLU A 141 3.64 -7.61 -2.35
C GLU A 141 4.27 -7.40 -0.97
N HIS A 142 5.51 -6.94 -0.97
CA HIS A 142 6.13 -6.34 0.19
C HIS A 142 5.68 -4.89 0.26
N ILE A 143 5.00 -4.51 1.33
CA ILE A 143 4.49 -3.15 1.50
C ILE A 143 5.16 -2.43 2.66
N GLU A 144 5.22 -1.11 2.53
CA GLU A 144 5.72 -0.23 3.57
C GLU A 144 4.68 -0.02 4.68
N CYS A 145 4.90 0.96 5.56
CA CYS A 145 4.03 1.26 6.68
C CYS A 145 2.58 1.58 6.27
N ASN A 146 1.61 0.82 6.79
CA ASN A 146 0.17 1.13 6.67
C ASN A 146 -0.42 1.79 7.93
N ALA A 147 0.42 2.35 8.79
CA ALA A 147 0.02 3.04 10.02
C ALA A 147 -0.88 2.24 11.00
N ALA A 148 -0.80 0.90 10.95
CA ALA A 148 -1.53 -0.02 11.84
C ALA A 148 -0.59 -0.73 12.84
N CYS A 149 0.39 0.01 13.34
CA CYS A 149 1.48 -0.48 14.18
C CYS A 149 1.01 -1.09 15.52
N ASP A 150 -0.13 -0.63 16.03
CA ASP A 150 -0.81 -1.15 17.21
C ASP A 150 -1.34 -2.58 17.05
N PHE A 151 -1.32 -3.13 15.83
CA PHE A 151 -1.77 -4.48 15.48
C PHE A 151 -0.72 -5.31 14.72
N ALA A 152 0.55 -4.92 14.78
CA ALA A 152 1.64 -5.63 14.10
C ALA A 152 1.79 -7.10 14.53
N PRO A 153 2.14 -8.04 13.62
CA PRO A 153 2.34 -7.85 12.18
C PRO A 153 1.03 -7.70 11.40
N VAL A 154 1.04 -6.83 10.39
CA VAL A 154 -0.14 -6.53 9.57
C VAL A 154 0.04 -7.04 8.14
N VAL A 155 -0.94 -7.80 7.67
CA VAL A 155 -1.14 -8.11 6.25
C VAL A 155 -2.33 -7.30 5.76
N MET A 156 -2.26 -6.81 4.53
CA MET A 156 -3.34 -6.10 3.87
C MET A 156 -3.79 -6.91 2.66
N VAL A 157 -5.09 -7.09 2.49
CA VAL A 157 -5.65 -7.71 1.28
C VAL A 157 -6.62 -6.72 0.65
N ASN A 158 -6.30 -6.24 -0.56
CA ASN A 158 -7.12 -5.26 -1.28
C ASN A 158 -7.56 -4.07 -0.39
N TRP A 159 -6.60 -3.46 0.33
CA TRP A 159 -6.81 -2.33 1.26
C TRP A 159 -7.53 -2.63 2.57
N GLU A 160 -7.86 -3.90 2.82
CA GLU A 160 -8.47 -4.33 4.09
C GLU A 160 -7.43 -4.96 5.03
N PHE A 161 -7.59 -4.72 6.34
CA PHE A 161 -6.59 -5.08 7.34
C PHE A 161 -6.79 -6.48 7.91
N PHE A 162 -5.72 -7.26 7.90
CA PHE A 162 -5.57 -8.53 8.58
C PHE A 162 -4.47 -8.36 9.64
N ASP A 163 -4.93 -8.21 10.87
CA ASP A 163 -4.12 -7.80 12.01
C ASP A 163 -3.53 -9.01 12.75
N ASN A 164 -2.50 -8.79 13.56
CA ASN A 164 -1.86 -9.78 14.43
C ASN A 164 -1.50 -11.09 13.69
N GLN A 165 -1.07 -10.97 12.45
CA GLN A 165 -0.82 -12.12 11.61
C GLN A 165 0.44 -12.87 12.05
N THR A 166 0.43 -14.16 11.75
CA THR A 166 1.53 -15.09 11.96
C THR A 166 1.79 -15.82 10.64
N PRO A 167 2.96 -16.44 10.44
CA PRO A 167 3.23 -17.20 9.22
C PRO A 167 2.16 -18.27 8.91
N GLY A 168 1.62 -18.92 9.95
CA GLY A 168 0.57 -19.92 9.81
C GLY A 168 -0.80 -19.34 9.46
N SER A 169 -1.21 -18.24 10.10
CA SER A 169 -2.48 -17.58 9.80
C SER A 169 -2.47 -16.93 8.41
N ALA A 170 -1.34 -16.34 8.00
CA ALA A 170 -1.17 -15.77 6.67
C ALA A 170 -1.24 -16.84 5.56
N LYS A 171 -0.66 -18.03 5.78
CA LYS A 171 -0.82 -19.18 4.87
C LYS A 171 -2.29 -19.59 4.72
N HIS A 172 -2.99 -19.72 5.84
CA HIS A 172 -4.41 -20.06 5.83
C HIS A 172 -5.25 -19.00 5.09
N LEU A 173 -4.95 -17.72 5.34
CA LEU A 173 -5.58 -16.59 4.65
C LEU A 173 -5.43 -16.72 3.13
N VAL A 174 -4.22 -16.91 2.60
CA VAL A 174 -4.03 -17.02 1.14
C VAL A 174 -4.65 -18.29 0.55
N ASP A 175 -4.67 -19.40 1.29
CA ASP A 175 -5.33 -20.64 0.87
C ASP A 175 -6.86 -20.48 0.81
N ASP A 176 -7.44 -19.74 1.74
CA ASP A 176 -8.88 -19.40 1.73
C ASP A 176 -9.22 -18.54 0.53
N LEU A 177 -8.43 -17.49 0.26
CA LEU A 177 -8.61 -16.60 -0.89
C LEU A 177 -8.54 -17.36 -2.22
N ARG A 178 -7.53 -18.23 -2.39
CA ARG A 178 -7.35 -19.03 -3.61
C ARG A 178 -8.47 -20.06 -3.80
N ALA A 179 -8.98 -20.61 -2.72
CA ALA A 179 -10.11 -21.54 -2.75
C ALA A 179 -11.48 -20.85 -2.89
N GLY A 180 -11.53 -19.50 -2.88
CA GLY A 180 -12.77 -18.74 -2.92
C GLY A 180 -13.62 -18.88 -1.65
N ARG A 181 -13.00 -19.24 -0.52
CA ARG A 181 -13.68 -19.24 0.77
C ARG A 181 -13.86 -17.81 1.26
N PRO A 182 -15.01 -17.45 1.87
CA PRO A 182 -15.20 -16.13 2.45
C PRO A 182 -14.16 -15.86 3.53
N VAL A 183 -13.47 -14.73 3.40
CA VAL A 183 -12.49 -14.23 4.36
C VAL A 183 -12.98 -12.89 4.88
N GLN A 184 -12.95 -12.72 6.20
CA GLN A 184 -13.34 -11.48 6.85
C GLN A 184 -12.09 -10.71 7.33
N PRO A 185 -11.93 -9.43 6.92
CA PRO A 185 -10.91 -8.56 7.49
C PRO A 185 -11.09 -8.38 8.99
N THR A 186 -9.99 -8.18 9.71
CA THR A 186 -10.06 -7.84 11.15
C THR A 186 -10.60 -6.42 11.35
N ARG A 187 -10.28 -5.53 10.42
CA ARG A 187 -10.77 -4.15 10.34
C ARG A 187 -10.96 -3.75 8.89
N GLY A 188 -11.98 -2.93 8.66
CA GLY A 188 -12.32 -2.35 7.36
C GLY A 188 -13.59 -2.94 6.73
N ALA A 189 -13.74 -2.76 5.42
CA ALA A 189 -14.93 -3.15 4.69
C ALA A 189 -14.92 -4.64 4.31
N ARG A 190 -16.07 -5.15 3.84
CA ARG A 190 -16.16 -6.51 3.28
C ARG A 190 -15.19 -6.65 2.12
N LEU A 191 -14.35 -7.67 2.16
CA LEU A 191 -13.41 -7.96 1.08
C LEU A 191 -14.12 -8.16 -0.28
N CYS A 192 -13.52 -7.66 -1.34
CA CYS A 192 -13.93 -7.86 -2.74
C CYS A 192 -12.70 -8.05 -3.62
N THR A 193 -12.90 -8.30 -4.92
CA THR A 193 -11.78 -8.39 -5.87
C THR A 193 -11.07 -7.04 -6.02
N PHE A 194 -9.84 -7.06 -6.52
CA PHE A 194 -9.04 -5.85 -6.70
C PHE A 194 -9.69 -4.86 -7.68
N LYS A 195 -10.38 -5.38 -8.70
CA LYS A 195 -11.15 -4.56 -9.65
C LYS A 195 -12.31 -3.82 -8.98
N GLU A 196 -13.08 -4.52 -8.15
CA GLU A 196 -14.17 -3.92 -7.36
C GLU A 196 -13.62 -2.90 -6.35
N THR A 197 -12.52 -3.24 -5.68
CA THR A 197 -11.81 -2.32 -4.77
C THR A 197 -11.36 -1.05 -5.49
N ALA A 198 -10.77 -1.18 -6.70
CA ALA A 198 -10.37 -0.05 -7.50
C ALA A 198 -11.56 0.83 -7.93
N ARG A 199 -12.74 0.23 -8.18
CA ARG A 199 -13.98 1.00 -8.42
C ARG A 199 -14.39 1.80 -7.18
N ILE A 200 -14.27 1.21 -5.99
CA ILE A 200 -14.54 1.90 -4.73
C ILE A 200 -13.56 3.07 -4.52
N LEU A 201 -12.27 2.85 -4.77
CA LEU A 201 -11.22 3.89 -4.69
C LEU A 201 -11.37 4.99 -5.75
N ALA A 202 -11.99 4.70 -6.89
CA ALA A 202 -12.41 5.72 -7.86
C ALA A 202 -13.57 6.61 -7.35
N GLY A 203 -14.11 6.28 -6.17
CA GLY A 203 -15.12 7.04 -5.47
C GLY A 203 -16.56 6.61 -5.80
N PHE A 204 -16.77 5.38 -6.24
CA PHE A 204 -18.11 4.79 -6.37
C PHE A 204 -18.42 3.99 -5.11
N PRO A 205 -19.63 4.11 -4.54
CA PRO A 205 -19.95 3.42 -3.29
C PRO A 205 -19.99 1.90 -3.49
N ASP A 206 -19.66 1.16 -2.45
CA ASP A 206 -19.95 -0.27 -2.38
C ASP A 206 -21.44 -0.48 -2.08
N GLU A 207 -22.18 -1.01 -3.05
CA GLU A 207 -23.64 -1.19 -2.95
C GLU A 207 -24.03 -2.45 -2.15
N ARG A 208 -23.05 -3.28 -1.76
CA ARG A 208 -23.32 -4.51 -1.01
C ARG A 208 -23.84 -4.18 0.40
N PRO A 209 -24.96 -4.76 0.85
CA PRO A 209 -25.53 -4.45 2.16
C PRO A 209 -24.55 -4.70 3.32
N GLY A 210 -24.33 -3.66 4.12
CA GLY A 210 -23.48 -3.70 5.32
C GLY A 210 -21.98 -3.72 5.06
N ALA A 211 -21.54 -3.60 3.80
CA ALA A 211 -20.13 -3.80 3.44
C ALA A 211 -19.16 -2.88 4.19
N VAL A 212 -19.53 -1.63 4.43
CA VAL A 212 -18.66 -0.63 5.10
C VAL A 212 -18.46 -0.94 6.59
N GLU A 213 -19.45 -1.56 7.24
CA GLU A 213 -19.46 -1.75 8.71
C GLU A 213 -18.97 -3.15 9.14
N GLU A 214 -18.76 -4.07 8.19
CA GLU A 214 -18.63 -5.50 8.49
C GLU A 214 -17.37 -5.89 9.24
N GLY A 215 -16.22 -5.27 8.94
CA GLY A 215 -14.97 -5.47 9.69
C GLY A 215 -14.79 -4.46 10.83
N GLY A 216 -15.66 -3.46 10.96
CA GLY A 216 -15.52 -2.37 11.93
C GLY A 216 -14.36 -1.42 11.63
N SER A 217 -14.36 -0.25 12.27
CA SER A 217 -13.44 0.86 11.95
C SER A 217 -12.21 0.93 12.86
N ALA A 218 -12.39 0.85 14.18
CA ALA A 218 -11.33 0.99 15.17
C ALA A 218 -11.22 -0.24 16.08
N GLY A 219 -10.03 -0.82 16.16
CA GLY A 219 -9.78 -1.96 17.03
C GLY A 219 -9.59 -1.55 18.50
N PRO A 220 -9.65 -2.51 19.45
CA PRO A 220 -9.55 -2.21 20.88
C PRO A 220 -8.27 -1.46 21.29
N ALA A 221 -7.14 -1.74 20.63
CA ALA A 221 -5.86 -1.09 20.92
C ALA A 221 -5.89 0.42 20.62
N SER A 222 -6.44 0.80 19.46
CA SER A 222 -6.55 2.21 19.06
C SER A 222 -7.53 3.00 19.97
N LEU A 223 -8.52 2.32 20.54
CA LEU A 223 -9.54 2.94 21.40
C LEU A 223 -9.10 3.13 22.86
N VAL A 224 -7.95 2.61 23.27
CA VAL A 224 -7.49 2.69 24.68
C VAL A 224 -7.42 4.15 25.15
N GLY A 225 -6.84 5.05 24.35
CA GLY A 225 -6.75 6.47 24.71
C GLY A 225 -8.12 7.12 24.92
N LEU A 226 -9.08 6.84 24.04
CA LEU A 226 -10.44 7.36 24.16
C LEU A 226 -11.16 6.83 25.42
N ARG A 227 -11.02 5.54 25.71
CA ARG A 227 -11.62 4.90 26.90
C ARG A 227 -11.07 5.51 28.19
N LEU A 228 -9.76 5.71 28.26
CA LEU A 228 -9.11 6.39 29.40
C LEU A 228 -9.60 7.82 29.56
N ALA A 229 -9.74 8.58 28.47
CA ALA A 229 -10.27 9.94 28.50
C ALA A 229 -11.72 10.00 29.00
N ARG A 230 -12.50 8.93 28.81
CA ARG A 230 -13.87 8.77 29.33
C ARG A 230 -13.93 8.26 30.77
N GLY A 231 -12.79 8.02 31.41
CA GLY A 231 -12.71 7.54 32.79
C GLY A 231 -12.86 6.02 32.94
N GLU A 232 -12.77 5.25 31.85
CA GLU A 232 -12.72 3.79 31.94
C GLU A 232 -11.37 3.34 32.51
N ALA A 233 -11.39 2.25 33.30
CA ALA A 233 -10.16 1.71 33.87
C ALA A 233 -9.22 1.18 32.79
N ALA A 234 -7.93 1.51 32.90
CA ALA A 234 -6.91 0.99 32.01
C ALA A 234 -6.87 -0.55 32.06
N PRO A 235 -6.68 -1.24 30.93
CA PRO A 235 -6.30 -2.65 30.97
C PRO A 235 -4.98 -2.80 31.76
N ALA A 236 -4.81 -3.92 32.47
CA ALA A 236 -3.60 -4.18 33.25
C ALA A 236 -2.35 -4.06 32.35
N ARG A 237 -1.32 -3.35 32.83
CA ARG A 237 -0.06 -3.16 32.08
C ARG A 237 0.54 -4.51 31.67
N VAL A 238 0.77 -4.69 30.37
CA VAL A 238 1.45 -5.87 29.79
C VAL A 238 2.98 -5.72 29.75
N VAL A 239 3.49 -4.50 29.98
CA VAL A 239 4.93 -4.24 29.97
C VAL A 239 5.50 -4.45 31.38
N HIS A 240 6.51 -5.31 31.51
CA HIS A 240 7.32 -5.38 32.72
C HIS A 240 7.85 -3.97 33.07
N PRO A 241 7.81 -3.56 34.36
CA PRO A 241 8.38 -2.28 34.75
C PRO A 241 9.86 -2.26 34.36
N ARG A 242 10.28 -1.28 33.56
CA ARG A 242 11.70 -0.91 33.51
C ARG A 242 12.07 -0.40 34.91
N GLY A 243 12.71 -1.25 35.72
CA GLY A 243 13.11 -0.93 37.08
C GLY A 243 12.66 -1.91 38.18
N GLY A 244 12.20 -3.12 37.86
CA GLY A 244 12.09 -4.17 38.88
C GLY A 244 13.47 -4.46 39.51
N PRO A 245 13.56 -4.85 40.80
CA PRO A 245 14.84 -5.00 41.49
C PRO A 245 15.68 -6.05 40.77
N HIS A 246 16.70 -5.59 40.05
CA HIS A 246 17.73 -6.47 39.53
C HIS A 246 18.41 -7.11 40.74
N GLY A 247 18.39 -8.44 40.80
CA GLY A 247 19.22 -9.19 41.74
C GLY A 247 20.69 -8.79 41.59
N ASP A 248 21.39 -8.84 42.72
CA ASP A 248 22.76 -8.37 42.94
C ASP A 248 23.71 -8.52 41.72
N PRO A 249 24.47 -7.47 41.35
CA PRO A 249 25.46 -7.56 40.30
C PRO A 249 26.74 -8.20 40.84
N GLN A 250 26.80 -9.54 40.81
CA GLN A 250 28.08 -10.24 40.90
C GLN A 250 28.26 -11.16 39.67
N ASP A 251 29.40 -10.98 39.01
CA ASP A 251 29.96 -11.78 37.91
C ASP A 251 29.33 -11.68 36.52
N ARG A 252 29.32 -10.47 35.94
CA ARG A 252 29.49 -10.34 34.48
C ARG A 252 30.63 -9.39 34.16
N VAL A 253 31.76 -9.97 33.74
CA VAL A 253 32.90 -9.26 33.17
C VAL A 253 32.40 -8.45 31.98
N HIS A 254 32.45 -7.12 32.09
CA HIS A 254 32.10 -6.19 31.04
C HIS A 254 33.18 -6.26 29.96
N GLN A 255 32.87 -6.90 28.82
CA GLN A 255 33.63 -6.64 27.59
C GLN A 255 33.10 -5.33 27.01
N PRO A 256 33.97 -4.34 26.72
CA PRO A 256 33.53 -3.10 26.10
C PRO A 256 32.96 -3.37 24.70
N SER A 257 31.78 -2.80 24.44
CA SER A 257 31.14 -2.79 23.13
C SER A 257 32.00 -1.97 22.14
N PRO A 258 32.16 -2.40 20.86
CA PRO A 258 33.01 -1.71 19.89
C PRO A 258 32.40 -0.43 19.30
N ALA A 259 31.74 0.40 20.12
CA ALA A 259 30.98 1.58 19.70
C ALA A 259 31.62 2.93 20.09
N GLU A 260 32.96 3.02 20.20
CA GLU A 260 33.67 4.29 20.46
C GLU A 260 34.25 4.96 19.20
N HIS A 261 33.81 4.56 18.01
CA HIS A 261 34.06 5.34 16.79
C HIS A 261 32.75 5.91 16.26
N LEU A 262 32.38 7.09 16.77
CA LEU A 262 31.38 7.94 16.14
C LEU A 262 31.88 8.32 14.74
N SER A 263 31.09 8.01 13.72
CA SER A 263 31.32 8.48 12.35
C SER A 263 31.14 10.01 12.31
N SER A 264 31.90 10.70 11.45
CA SER A 264 31.81 12.16 11.28
C SER A 264 30.42 12.66 10.84
N HIS A 265 29.51 11.75 10.49
CA HIS A 265 28.14 12.02 10.10
C HIS A 265 27.16 12.10 11.28
N ASP A 266 27.53 11.63 12.47
CA ASP A 266 26.65 11.61 13.67
C ASP A 266 26.89 12.80 14.62
N ALA A 267 27.78 13.73 14.25
CA ALA A 267 27.94 14.99 14.96
C ALA A 267 26.84 15.99 14.55
N PRO A 268 26.26 16.76 15.49
CA PRO A 268 25.33 17.83 15.15
C PRO A 268 25.98 18.79 14.15
N GLN A 269 25.42 18.87 12.94
CA GLN A 269 25.81 19.86 11.94
C GLN A 269 24.95 21.11 12.14
N ASP A 270 25.56 22.29 12.09
CA ASP A 270 24.82 23.55 11.97
C ASP A 270 24.09 23.56 10.61
N THR A 271 22.81 23.23 10.62
CA THR A 271 21.96 23.36 9.44
C THR A 271 21.69 24.84 9.18
N SER A 272 21.76 25.22 7.90
CA SER A 272 21.47 26.53 7.30
C SER A 272 20.76 27.53 8.22
N ALA A 273 21.53 28.49 8.75
CA ALA A 273 20.98 29.77 9.19
C ALA A 273 20.21 30.39 8.02
N SER A 274 18.99 30.86 8.28
CA SER A 274 18.15 31.56 7.30
C SER A 274 18.95 32.65 6.60
N ASP A 275 18.86 32.68 5.27
CA ASP A 275 19.51 33.68 4.42
C ASP A 275 19.16 35.10 4.91
N PRO A 276 20.14 35.93 5.32
CA PRO A 276 19.87 37.30 5.76
C PRO A 276 19.29 38.18 4.65
N ALA A 277 19.35 37.77 3.38
CA ALA A 277 18.68 38.44 2.26
C ALA A 277 17.18 38.10 2.14
N HIS A 278 16.71 37.01 2.77
CA HIS A 278 15.32 36.57 2.76
C HIS A 278 14.86 36.07 4.14
N PRO A 279 14.60 36.98 5.09
CA PRO A 279 14.01 36.60 6.37
C PRO A 279 12.59 36.08 6.18
N ALA A 280 12.31 34.88 6.67
CA ALA A 280 10.93 34.38 6.79
C ALA A 280 10.16 35.29 7.75
N GLY A 281 9.14 35.97 7.25
CA GLY A 281 8.28 36.86 8.04
C GLY A 281 7.45 36.08 9.09
N PRO A 282 6.99 36.77 10.15
CA PRO A 282 6.24 36.12 11.23
C PRO A 282 4.91 35.56 10.72
N THR A 283 4.64 34.31 11.05
CA THR A 283 3.31 33.67 10.95
C THR A 283 2.32 34.47 11.80
N ALA A 284 1.26 34.98 11.18
CA ALA A 284 0.20 35.70 11.87
C ALA A 284 -0.45 34.81 12.94
N GLU A 285 -0.66 35.38 14.13
CA GLU A 285 -1.48 34.80 15.19
C GLU A 285 -2.95 34.84 14.74
N GLU A 286 -3.60 33.68 14.62
CA GLU A 286 -5.06 33.59 14.54
C GLU A 286 -5.61 33.69 15.96
N GLY A 287 -6.39 34.75 16.21
CA GLY A 287 -7.06 35.03 17.48
C GLY A 287 -8.34 34.22 17.69
N GLU A 288 -8.79 34.27 18.95
CA GLU A 288 -10.10 33.83 19.48
C GLU A 288 -11.32 34.38 18.74
#